data_AF-A0A7V9CUZ0-F1
#
_entry.id   AF-A0A7V9CUZ0-F1
#
_cell.length_a   1.000
_cell.length_b   1.000
_cell.length_c   1.000
_cell.angle_alpha   90.00
_cell.angle_beta   90.00
_cell.angle_gamma   90.00
#
_symmetry.space_group_name_H-M   'P 1'
#
loop_
_entity.id
_entity.type
_entity.pdbx_description
1 polymer ?
#
loop_
_entity_poly.entity_id
_entity_poly.type
_entity_poly.pdbx_seq_one_letter_code
_entity_poly.pdbx_strand_id
1 'polypeptide(L)' 'MSVEIVFETHSISTDNERGIATGWLPGLLSERGRTLAAELGERRRDDGIAAVFTSDLRRAVETA' A
#
# COMPACT_ATOMS: atom_id res chain seq x y z
N MET A 1 -13.62 -25.25 4.23
CA MET A 1 -13.61 -23.78 4.09
C MET A 1 -12.18 -23.37 3.77
N SER A 2 -11.96 -22.61 2.70
CA SER A 2 -10.66 -22.07 2.32
C SER A 2 -10.66 -20.55 2.51
N VAL A 3 -9.50 -19.99 2.84
CA VAL A 3 -9.27 -18.55 2.92
C VAL A 3 -8.31 -18.18 1.79
N GLU A 4 -8.66 -17.17 1.01
CA GLU A 4 -7.75 -16.54 0.05
C GLU A 4 -7.07 -15.34 0.72
N ILE A 5 -5.76 -15.21 0.53
CA ILE A 5 -4.97 -14.09 1.05
C ILE A 5 -4.31 -13.39 -0.13
N VAL A 6 -4.59 -12.10 -0.27
CA VAL A 6 -3.99 -11.22 -1.27
C VAL A 6 -2.92 -10.38 -0.61
N PHE A 7 -1.75 -10.30 -1.24
CA PHE A 7 -0.66 -9.44 -0.80
C PHE A 7 -0.51 -8.27 -1.75
N GLU A 8 -0.48 -7.06 -1.18
CA GLU A 8 -0.16 -5.83 -1.88
C GLU A 8 1.00 -5.16 -1.15
N THR A 9 1.97 -4.67 -1.89
CA THR A 9 3.02 -3.82 -1.32
C THR A 9 2.48 -2.40 -1.12
N HIS A 10 2.96 -1.68 -0.10
CA HIS A 10 2.67 -0.25 -0.02
C HIS A 10 3.07 0.45 -1.32
N SER A 11 2.33 1.47 -1.73
CA SER A 11 2.58 2.18 -2.96
C SER A 11 3.91 2.96 -2.91
N ILE A 12 4.29 3.54 -4.06
CA ILE A 12 5.56 4.22 -4.26
C ILE A 12 5.72 5.36 -3.23
N SER A 13 6.83 5.33 -2.48
CA SER A 13 7.22 6.42 -1.59
C SER A 13 8.16 7.42 -2.26
N THR A 14 8.28 8.61 -1.69
CA THR A 14 9.27 9.62 -2.14
C THR A 14 10.71 9.11 -2.08
N ASP A 15 11.00 8.21 -1.14
CA ASP A 15 12.32 7.60 -0.99
C ASP A 15 12.57 6.51 -2.05
N ASN A 16 11.52 5.76 -2.44
CA ASN A 16 11.63 4.79 -3.54
C ASN A 16 12.01 5.49 -4.85
N GLU A 17 11.41 6.65 -5.14
CA GLU A 17 11.74 7.45 -6.33
C GLU A 17 13.19 7.96 -6.31
N ARG A 18 13.79 8.11 -5.12
CA ARG A 18 15.16 8.57 -4.92
C ARG A 18 16.17 7.44 -4.75
N GLY A 19 15.73 6.18 -4.76
CA GLY A 19 16.59 5.02 -4.49
C GLY A 19 17.11 4.95 -3.04
N ILE A 20 16.37 5.52 -2.08
CA ILE A 20 16.74 5.56 -0.65
C ILE A 20 16.08 4.38 0.07
N ALA A 21 16.86 3.69 0.91
CA ALA A 21 16.35 2.64 1.78
C ALA A 21 15.73 3.24 3.06
N THR A 22 14.39 3.30 3.13
CA THR A 22 13.65 3.90 4.26
C THR A 22 13.60 3.02 5.52
N GLY A 23 13.55 1.70 5.36
CA GLY A 23 13.41 0.77 6.49
C GLY A 23 12.19 1.08 7.36
N TRP A 24 12.38 1.21 8.67
CA TRP A 24 11.32 1.46 9.65
C TRP A 24 11.01 2.95 9.87
N LEU A 25 11.68 3.85 9.15
CA LEU A 25 11.33 5.26 9.18
C LEU A 25 9.92 5.45 8.59
N PRO A 26 9.18 6.52 8.97
CA PRO A 26 7.77 6.68 8.60
C PRO A 26 7.52 6.56 7.09
N GLY A 27 8.35 7.22 6.27
CA GLY A 27 8.18 7.33 4.82
C GLY A 27 6.86 8.02 4.45
N LEU A 28 6.78 8.55 3.23
CA LEU A 28 5.56 9.16 2.70
C LEU A 28 5.33 8.63 1.29
N LEU A 29 4.07 8.35 0.93
CA LEU A 29 3.74 8.11 -0.46
C LEU A 29 4.13 9.34 -1.31
N SER A 30 4.69 9.08 -2.49
CA SER A 30 4.85 10.12 -3.49
C SER A 30 3.49 10.50 -4.07
N GLU A 31 3.42 11.60 -4.81
CA GLU A 31 2.20 11.99 -5.51
C GLU A 31 1.71 10.87 -6.43
N ARG A 32 2.63 10.29 -7.23
CA ARG A 32 2.35 9.11 -8.05
C ARG A 32 1.92 7.92 -7.21
N GLY A 33 2.56 7.71 -6.06
CA GLY A 33 2.20 6.65 -5.12
C GLY A 33 0.75 6.73 -4.66
N ARG A 34 0.26 7.93 -4.33
CA ARG A 34 -1.15 8.15 -3.94
C ARG A 34 -2.12 7.82 -5.07
N THR A 35 -1.83 8.24 -6.30
CA THR A 35 -2.66 7.89 -7.47
C THR A 35 -2.72 6.38 -7.67
N LEU A 36 -1.59 5.70 -7.61
CA LEU A 36 -1.52 4.23 -7.75
C LEU A 36 -2.24 3.51 -6.61
N ALA A 37 -2.22 4.05 -5.38
CA ALA A 37 -2.97 3.49 -4.26
C ALA A 37 -4.49 3.60 -4.48
N ALA A 38 -4.96 4.73 -5.01
CA ALA A 38 -6.37 4.88 -5.40
C ALA A 38 -6.77 3.90 -6.51
N GLU A 39 -5.93 3.75 -7.54
CA GLU A 39 -6.16 2.79 -8.62
C GLU A 39 -6.16 1.32 -8.13
N LEU A 40 -5.31 0.98 -7.15
CA LEU A 40 -5.37 -0.31 -6.46
C LEU A 40 -6.73 -0.53 -5.81
N GLY A 41 -7.24 0.47 -5.08
CA GLY A 41 -8.57 0.43 -4.49
C GLY A 41 -9.68 0.17 -5.52
N GLU A 42 -9.62 0.81 -6.70
CA GLU A 42 -10.56 0.54 -7.78
C GLU A 42 -10.48 -0.89 -8.29
N ARG A 43 -9.27 -1.43 -8.49
CA ARG A 43 -9.07 -2.80 -8.98
C ARG A 43 -9.57 -3.87 -8.02
N ARG A 44 -9.55 -3.58 -6.71
CA ARG A 44 -9.91 -4.52 -5.63
C ARG A 44 -11.33 -4.32 -5.10
N ARG A 45 -12.06 -3.33 -5.61
CA ARG A 45 -13.38 -2.89 -5.12
C ARG A 45 -14.38 -4.04 -4.98
N ASP A 46 -14.36 -4.97 -5.94
CA ASP A 46 -15.34 -6.04 -6.05
C ASP A 46 -14.79 -7.42 -5.62
N ASP A 47 -13.57 -7.47 -5.05
CA ASP A 47 -12.93 -8.72 -4.61
C ASP A 47 -13.59 -9.34 -3.37
N GLY A 48 -14.54 -8.64 -2.74
CA GLY A 48 -15.23 -9.14 -1.54
C GLY A 48 -14.32 -9.23 -0.30
N ILE A 49 -13.33 -8.33 -0.19
CA ILE A 49 -12.37 -8.30 0.92
C ILE A 49 -13.11 -8.08 2.24
N ALA A 50 -13.04 -9.08 3.13
CA ALA A 50 -13.67 -9.04 4.45
C ALA A 50 -12.83 -8.30 5.50
N ALA A 51 -11.51 -8.25 5.33
CA ALA A 51 -10.59 -7.59 6.26
C ALA A 51 -9.29 -7.17 5.55
N VAL A 52 -8.71 -6.05 6.00
CA VAL A 52 -7.42 -5.52 5.54
C VAL A 52 -6.48 -5.43 6.73
N PHE A 53 -5.24 -5.89 6.55
CA PHE A 53 -4.19 -5.83 7.56
C PHE A 53 -2.97 -5.14 6.97
N THR A 54 -2.31 -4.29 7.77
CA THR A 54 -1.13 -3.53 7.36
C THR A 54 -0.19 -3.34 8.53
N SER A 55 1.07 -2.98 8.26
CA SER A 55 1.99 -2.49 9.29
C SER A 55 1.53 -1.13 9.82
N ASP A 56 2.10 -0.67 10.93
CA ASP A 56 1.87 0.66 11.50
C ASP A 56 2.57 1.80 10.73
N LEU A 57 3.35 1.49 9.70
CA LEU A 57 4.06 2.48 8.89
C LEU A 57 3.08 3.30 8.04
N ARG A 58 3.18 4.63 8.11
CA ARG A 58 2.25 5.57 7.47
C ARG A 58 2.02 5.29 5.99
N ARG A 59 3.08 5.00 5.22
CA ARG A 59 2.97 4.67 3.79
C ARG A 59 2.16 3.40 3.50
N ALA A 60 2.19 2.43 4.42
CA ALA A 60 1.42 1.20 4.29
C ALA A 60 -0.05 1.42 4.69
N VAL A 61 -0.29 2.22 5.74
CA VAL A 61 -1.65 2.63 6.14
C VAL A 61 -2.31 3.53 5.08
N GLU A 62 -1.56 4.43 4.44
CA GLU A 62 -2.08 5.32 3.39
C GLU A 62 -2.38 4.57 2.08
N THR A 63 -1.77 3.39 1.87
CA THR A 63 -2.04 2.55 0.69
C THR A 63 -3.28 1.67 0.87
N ALA A 64 -3.51 1.20 2.11
CA ALA A 64 -4.54 0.23 2.48
C ALA A 64 -5.92 0.88 2.63
#